data_AF-A0A1B6EKJ5-F1
#
_entry.id   AF-A0A1B6EKJ5-F1
#
_cell.length_a   1.000
_cell.length_b   1.000
_cell.length_c   1.000
_cell.angle_alpha   90.00
_cell.angle_beta   90.00
_cell.angle_gamma   90.00
#
_symmetry.space_group_name_H-M   'P 1'
#
loop_
_entity.id
_entity.type
_entity.pdbx_description
1 polymer ?
#
loop_
_entity_poly.entity_id
_entity_poly.type
_entity_poly.pdbx_seq_one_letter_code
_entity_poly.pdbx_strand_id
1 'polypeptide(L)'
;PYYMEGSWAGCSEPLCCRFTNGMAKDASNAAGRWGDYRKCDIPKRTIDNMLQHITETHNDIDYIMLTGDLPPHDIWNQTRDDNLKIISQSMYQLLKAFPGVPIFPALGNHESFPVNSFPL
;
A
#
# COMPACT_ATOMS: atom_id res chain seq x y z
N PRO A 1 -2.82 -2.99 -4.20
CA PRO A 1 -4.12 -3.67 -4.50
C PRO A 1 -4.02 -5.15 -4.90
N TYR A 2 -2.89 -5.62 -5.44
CA TYR A 2 -2.78 -6.97 -6.05
C TYR A 2 -2.17 -8.05 -5.16
N TYR A 3 -1.83 -7.73 -3.91
CA TYR A 3 -1.27 -8.70 -2.97
C TYR A 3 -2.21 -9.89 -2.78
N MET A 4 -1.67 -11.10 -2.84
CA MET A 4 -2.40 -12.35 -2.68
C MET A 4 -1.67 -13.27 -1.70
N GLU A 5 -2.30 -13.56 -0.57
CA GLU A 5 -1.83 -14.56 0.39
C GLU A 5 -1.64 -15.92 -0.30
N GLY A 6 -0.54 -16.61 -0.02
CA GLY A 6 -0.19 -17.90 -0.64
C GLY A 6 0.47 -17.79 -2.03
N SER A 7 0.50 -16.61 -2.64
CA SER A 7 1.21 -16.40 -3.92
C SER A 7 2.73 -16.55 -3.77
N TRP A 8 3.43 -16.70 -4.88
CA TRP A 8 4.86 -16.90 -4.89
C TRP A 8 5.61 -15.61 -4.52
N ALA A 9 6.17 -15.59 -3.32
CA ALA A 9 6.89 -14.45 -2.77
C ALA A 9 8.38 -14.43 -3.14
N GLY A 10 8.91 -15.53 -3.65
CA GLY A 10 10.30 -15.67 -4.15
C GLY A 10 10.44 -15.46 -5.65
N CYS A 11 9.59 -14.63 -6.25
CA CYS A 11 9.55 -14.41 -7.69
C CYS A 11 10.80 -13.66 -8.21
N SER A 12 11.00 -13.67 -9.53
CA SER A 12 12.11 -12.96 -10.19
C SER A 12 11.79 -11.50 -10.55
N GLU A 13 10.58 -11.02 -10.26
CA GLU A 13 10.16 -9.64 -10.53
C GLU A 13 10.64 -8.69 -9.41
N PRO A 14 10.69 -7.37 -9.67
CA PRO A 14 11.02 -6.39 -8.62
C PRO A 14 10.01 -6.36 -7.46
N LEU A 15 8.76 -6.78 -7.70
CA LEU A 15 7.68 -6.88 -6.73
C LEU A 15 6.94 -8.22 -6.90
N CYS A 16 6.91 -9.00 -5.82
CA CYS A 16 6.30 -10.32 -5.69
C CYS A 16 5.03 -10.28 -4.81
N CYS A 17 4.57 -11.46 -4.39
CA CYS A 17 3.37 -11.64 -3.57
C CYS A 17 2.06 -11.20 -4.24
N ARG A 18 2.04 -11.11 -5.57
CA ARG A 18 0.86 -10.70 -6.34
C ARG A 18 0.22 -11.91 -7.00
N PHE A 19 -1.06 -11.80 -7.33
CA PHE A 19 -1.77 -12.83 -8.08
C PHE A 19 -1.11 -13.20 -9.41
N THR A 20 -0.41 -12.24 -10.04
CA THR A 20 0.33 -12.43 -11.30
C THR A 20 1.59 -13.29 -11.15
N ASN A 21 2.13 -13.45 -9.94
CA ASN A 21 3.33 -14.26 -9.70
C ASN A 21 3.01 -15.77 -9.57
N GLY A 22 1.73 -16.15 -9.62
CA GLY A 22 1.29 -17.52 -9.41
C GLY A 22 1.33 -17.96 -7.93
N MET A 23 0.87 -19.19 -7.66
CA MET A 23 0.88 -19.76 -6.32
C MET A 23 2.25 -20.34 -5.96
N ALA A 24 2.65 -20.23 -4.69
CA ALA A 24 3.86 -20.87 -4.22
C ALA A 24 3.73 -22.40 -4.29
N LYS A 25 4.83 -23.08 -4.64
CA LYS A 25 4.90 -24.55 -4.68
C LYS A 25 5.04 -25.18 -3.29
N ASP A 26 5.51 -24.39 -2.32
CA ASP A 26 5.76 -24.82 -0.96
C ASP A 26 5.46 -23.66 0.01
N ALA A 27 5.21 -24.02 1.28
CA ALA A 27 4.84 -23.05 2.31
C ALA A 27 5.94 -22.03 2.63
N SER A 28 7.22 -22.37 2.42
CA SER A 28 8.33 -21.45 2.67
C SER A 28 8.38 -20.30 1.65
N ASN A 29 7.85 -20.54 0.45
CA ASN A 29 7.77 -19.59 -0.64
C ASN A 29 6.43 -18.86 -0.75
N ALA A 30 5.48 -19.17 0.12
CA ALA A 30 4.15 -18.58 0.15
C ALA A 30 4.16 -17.19 0.79
N ALA A 31 3.50 -16.23 0.14
CA ALA A 31 3.24 -14.90 0.67
C ALA A 31 2.39 -14.98 1.94
N GLY A 32 2.83 -14.33 3.01
CA GLY A 32 2.12 -14.34 4.29
C GLY A 32 0.76 -13.64 4.26
N ARG A 33 -0.08 -13.89 5.28
CA ARG A 33 -1.41 -13.27 5.40
C ARG A 33 -1.35 -11.75 5.55
N TRP A 34 -0.44 -11.26 6.37
CA TRP A 34 -0.35 -9.84 6.78
C TRP A 34 0.73 -9.05 6.03
N GLY A 35 1.35 -9.67 5.03
CA GLY A 35 2.56 -9.17 4.39
C GLY A 35 3.64 -10.25 4.37
N ASP A 36 4.77 -9.91 3.78
CA ASP A 36 5.91 -10.81 3.61
C ASP A 36 7.22 -10.03 3.74
N TYR A 37 8.27 -10.69 4.25
CA TYR A 37 9.58 -10.06 4.46
C TYR A 37 10.43 -9.95 3.18
N ARG A 38 9.96 -10.48 2.06
CA ARG A 38 10.65 -10.42 0.75
C ARG A 38 10.25 -9.14 -0.01
N LYS A 39 10.45 -9.14 -1.33
CA LYS A 39 10.14 -8.02 -2.23
C LYS A 39 8.64 -7.90 -2.45
N CYS A 40 7.88 -7.52 -1.42
CA CYS A 40 6.43 -7.45 -1.47
C CYS A 40 5.92 -6.17 -0.82
N ASP A 41 4.84 -5.61 -1.39
CA ASP A 41 4.12 -4.50 -0.78
C ASP A 41 3.07 -5.01 0.20
N ILE A 42 2.54 -4.09 1.00
CA ILE A 42 1.61 -4.43 2.06
C ILE A 42 0.20 -4.74 1.51
N PRO A 43 -0.49 -5.79 2.00
CA PRO A 43 -1.89 -5.99 1.66
C PRO A 43 -2.78 -4.98 2.38
N LYS A 44 -3.88 -4.59 1.73
CA LYS A 44 -4.87 -3.65 2.30
C LYS A 44 -5.32 -4.04 3.71
N ARG A 45 -5.47 -5.33 3.99
CA ARG A 45 -5.89 -5.83 5.30
C ARG A 45 -4.96 -5.41 6.45
N THR A 46 -3.66 -5.26 6.19
CA THR A 46 -2.71 -4.83 7.23
C THR A 46 -2.79 -3.33 7.46
N ILE A 47 -3.02 -2.54 6.41
CA ILE A 47 -3.35 -1.11 6.53
C ILE A 47 -4.65 -0.94 7.34
N ASP A 48 -5.68 -1.72 7.02
CA ASP A 48 -6.98 -1.70 7.71
C ASP A 48 -6.81 -2.04 9.21
N ASN A 49 -6.02 -3.06 9.52
CA ASN A 49 -5.73 -3.46 10.90
C ASN A 49 -4.90 -2.40 11.65
N MET A 50 -3.92 -1.79 11.00
CA MET A 50 -3.14 -0.69 11.56
C MET A 50 -4.04 0.51 11.91
N LEU A 51 -4.87 0.96 10.97
CA LEU A 51 -5.78 2.10 11.23
C LEU A 51 -6.78 1.78 12.33
N GLN A 52 -7.37 0.57 12.32
CA GLN A 52 -8.27 0.13 13.38
C GLN A 52 -7.57 0.20 14.75
N HIS A 53 -6.36 -0.35 14.86
CA HIS A 53 -5.60 -0.32 16.10
C HIS A 53 -5.39 1.11 16.60
N ILE A 54 -4.95 2.02 15.72
CA ILE A 54 -4.73 3.42 16.08
C ILE A 54 -6.04 4.05 16.58
N THR A 55 -7.16 3.84 15.90
CA THR A 55 -8.46 4.39 16.34
C THR A 55 -8.96 3.81 17.66
N GLU A 56 -8.52 2.62 18.04
CA GLU A 56 -8.88 1.98 19.31
C GLU A 56 -7.97 2.41 20.46
N THR A 57 -6.70 2.74 20.18
CA THR A 57 -5.69 3.04 21.21
C THR A 57 -5.40 4.53 21.39
N HIS A 58 -5.66 5.36 20.38
CA HIS A 58 -5.34 6.79 20.39
C HIS A 58 -6.57 7.64 20.08
N ASN A 59 -7.16 8.20 21.14
CA ASN A 59 -8.29 9.14 21.06
C ASN A 59 -7.84 10.61 21.16
N ASP A 60 -6.53 10.83 21.20
CA ASP A 60 -5.83 12.08 21.52
C ASP A 60 -5.01 12.62 20.33
N ILE A 61 -5.31 12.17 19.12
CA ILE A 61 -4.60 12.60 17.91
C ILE A 61 -5.07 14.00 17.49
N ASP A 62 -4.19 14.99 17.65
CA ASP A 62 -4.46 16.37 17.23
C ASP A 62 -4.35 16.58 15.71
N TYR A 63 -3.44 15.86 15.04
CA TYR A 63 -3.25 15.91 13.59
C TYR A 63 -2.48 14.70 13.07
N ILE A 64 -2.52 14.49 11.75
CA ILE A 64 -1.83 13.41 11.05
C ILE A 64 -0.94 13.99 9.95
N MET A 65 0.30 13.54 9.88
CA MET A 65 1.20 13.82 8.76
C MET A 65 1.27 12.60 7.84
N LEU A 66 0.95 12.79 6.56
CA LEU A 66 1.03 11.72 5.56
C LEU A 66 2.06 12.08 4.50
N THR A 67 3.16 11.34 4.42
CA THR A 67 4.32 11.73 3.59
C THR A 67 4.40 11.04 2.22
N GLY A 68 3.28 10.53 1.69
CA GLY A 68 3.22 9.94 0.34
C GLY A 68 3.59 8.45 0.27
N ASP A 69 4.03 8.02 -0.91
CA ASP A 69 4.34 6.63 -1.30
C ASP A 69 3.17 5.66 -1.08
N LEU A 70 2.01 6.00 -1.64
CA LEU A 70 0.79 5.20 -1.56
C LEU A 70 0.68 4.12 -2.66
N PRO A 71 1.03 4.40 -3.93
CA PRO A 71 1.03 3.36 -4.97
C PRO A 71 2.12 2.30 -4.74
N PRO A 72 1.87 1.04 -5.10
CA PRO A 72 2.85 -0.03 -4.93
C PRO A 72 4.07 0.12 -5.85
N HIS A 73 5.06 -0.74 -5.66
CA HIS A 73 6.29 -0.80 -6.45
C HIS A 73 6.12 -1.58 -7.77
N ASP A 74 4.90 -1.71 -8.30
CA ASP A 74 4.60 -2.32 -9.60
C ASP A 74 4.72 -1.33 -10.77
N ILE A 75 5.77 -0.52 -10.76
CA ILE A 75 5.98 0.65 -11.64
C ILE A 75 5.89 0.35 -13.14
N TRP A 76 6.07 -0.92 -13.54
CA TRP A 76 5.95 -1.37 -14.93
C TRP A 76 4.50 -1.62 -15.37
N ASN A 77 3.57 -1.70 -14.42
CA ASN A 77 2.17 -2.03 -14.63
C ASN A 77 1.25 -1.04 -13.88
N GLN A 78 1.56 0.24 -14.04
CA GLN A 78 0.78 1.35 -13.49
C GLN A 78 0.21 2.23 -14.61
N THR A 79 -0.83 2.98 -14.27
CA THR A 79 -1.37 4.07 -15.08
C THR A 79 -1.65 5.27 -14.18
N ARG A 80 -1.80 6.45 -14.79
CA ARG A 80 -2.22 7.66 -14.06
C ARG A 80 -3.51 7.43 -13.28
N ASP A 81 -4.48 6.75 -13.89
CA ASP A 81 -5.80 6.53 -13.27
C ASP A 81 -5.72 5.53 -12.11
N ASP A 82 -4.86 4.51 -12.20
CA ASP A 82 -4.60 3.60 -11.08
C ASP A 82 -3.98 4.33 -9.89
N ASN A 83 -2.97 5.18 -10.12
CA ASN A 83 -2.34 5.97 -9.06
C ASN A 83 -3.36 6.92 -8.40
N LEU A 84 -4.14 7.66 -9.19
CA LEU A 84 -5.19 8.54 -8.67
C LEU A 84 -6.23 7.79 -7.85
N LYS A 85 -6.59 6.58 -8.27
CA LYS A 85 -7.53 5.71 -7.54
C LYS A 85 -6.94 5.28 -6.20
N ILE A 86 -5.68 4.87 -6.15
CA ILE A 86 -5.02 4.48 -4.90
C ILE A 86 -4.93 5.68 -3.95
N ILE A 87 -4.47 6.84 -4.44
CA ILE A 87 -4.39 8.07 -3.63
C ILE A 87 -5.77 8.44 -3.05
N SER A 88 -6.81 8.47 -3.89
CA SER A 88 -8.17 8.80 -3.48
C SER A 88 -8.72 7.80 -2.44
N GLN A 89 -8.48 6.51 -2.64
CA GLN A 89 -8.93 5.47 -1.72
C GLN A 89 -8.21 5.53 -0.37
N SER A 90 -6.89 5.74 -0.37
CA SER A 90 -6.10 5.90 0.85
C SER A 90 -6.52 7.15 1.64
N MET A 91 -6.72 8.28 0.96
CA MET A 91 -7.21 9.51 1.60
C MET A 91 -8.62 9.33 2.17
N TYR A 92 -9.53 8.71 1.42
CA TYR A 92 -10.87 8.40 1.91
C TYR A 92 -10.83 7.49 3.15
N GLN A 93 -9.95 6.49 3.15
CA GLN A 93 -9.79 5.58 4.27
C GLN A 93 -9.30 6.30 5.53
N LEU A 94 -8.31 7.20 5.41
CA LEU A 94 -7.83 8.02 6.53
C LEU A 94 -8.88 8.99 7.05
N LEU A 95 -9.57 9.72 6.16
CA LEU A 95 -10.64 10.65 6.54
C LEU A 95 -11.79 9.94 7.26
N LYS A 96 -12.09 8.70 6.86
CA LYS A 96 -13.10 7.87 7.52
C LYS A 96 -12.63 7.37 8.89
N ALA A 97 -11.35 6.99 9.02
CA ALA A 97 -10.79 6.50 10.27
C ALA A 97 -10.66 7.60 11.33
N PHE A 98 -10.34 8.82 10.91
CA PHE A 98 -10.06 9.95 11.81
C PHE A 98 -10.98 11.16 11.51
N PRO A 99 -12.30 11.05 11.78
CA PRO A 99 -13.23 12.12 11.48
C PRO A 99 -12.89 13.38 12.27
N GLY A 100 -12.73 14.51 11.58
CA GLY A 100 -12.46 15.81 12.18
C GLY A 100 -10.98 16.07 12.53
N VAL A 101 -10.11 15.06 12.43
CA VAL A 101 -8.67 15.24 12.63
C VAL A 101 -8.04 15.82 11.35
N PRO A 102 -7.30 16.94 11.42
CA PRO A 102 -6.57 17.47 10.28
C PRO A 102 -5.51 16.50 9.76
N ILE A 103 -5.51 16.26 8.45
CA ILE A 103 -4.50 15.45 7.75
C ILE A 103 -3.69 16.38 6.84
N PHE A 104 -2.37 16.36 6.99
CA PHE A 104 -1.42 17.15 6.21
C PHE A 104 -0.63 16.23 5.27
N PRO A 105 -1.06 16.06 4.00
CA PRO A 105 -0.38 15.21 3.05
C PRO A 105 0.79 15.93 2.35
N ALA A 106 1.83 15.17 2.03
CA ALA A 106 2.88 15.48 1.09
C ALA A 106 2.95 14.39 0.02
N LEU A 107 3.41 14.75 -1.18
CA LEU A 107 3.62 13.79 -2.27
C LEU A 107 4.97 13.09 -2.08
N GLY A 108 4.95 11.76 -2.18
CA GLY A 108 6.15 10.94 -2.32
C GLY A 108 6.50 10.77 -3.79
N ASN A 109 7.50 9.94 -4.07
CA ASN A 109 8.02 9.79 -5.42
C ASN A 109 7.23 8.75 -6.24
N HIS A 110 6.44 7.90 -5.59
CA HIS A 110 5.56 6.91 -6.22
C HIS A 110 4.18 7.46 -6.65
N GLU A 111 3.81 8.67 -6.25
CA GLU A 111 2.50 9.25 -6.59
C GLU A 111 2.32 9.53 -8.09
N SER A 112 3.39 9.91 -8.80
CA SER A 112 3.31 10.23 -10.22
C SER A 112 3.42 8.98 -11.10
N PHE A 113 2.90 9.11 -12.32
CA PHE A 113 3.11 8.14 -13.38
C PHE A 113 3.71 8.85 -14.60
N PRO A 114 4.87 8.41 -15.11
CA PRO A 114 5.74 7.36 -14.57
C PRO A 114 6.35 7.71 -13.19
N VAL A 115 6.80 6.72 -12.44
CA VAL A 115 7.43 6.91 -11.12
C VAL A 115 8.56 7.95 -11.17
N ASN A 116 8.69 8.79 -10.13
CA ASN A 116 9.66 9.89 -10.03
C ASN A 116 9.47 11.04 -11.05
N SER A 117 8.46 11.00 -11.92
CA SER A 117 8.28 12.02 -12.97
C SER A 117 7.46 13.20 -12.47
N PHE A 118 8.13 14.25 -12.00
CA PHE A 118 7.53 15.51 -11.53
C PHE A 118 8.04 16.69 -12.38
N PRO A 119 7.37 17.03 -13.50
CA PRO A 119 7.78 18.17 -14.32
C PRO A 119 7.60 19.49 -13.54
N LEU A 120 8.62 20.36 -13.64
CA LEU A 120 8.62 21.72 -13.12
C LEU A 120 7.96 22.70 -14.09
#